data_AF-A0A957ZXV7-F1
#
_entry.id   AF-A0A957ZXV7-F1
#
_cell.length_a   1.000
_cell.length_b   1.000
_cell.length_c   1.000
_cell.angle_alpha   90.00
_cell.angle_beta   90.00
_cell.angle_gamma   90.00
#
_symmetry.space_group_name_H-M   'P 1'
#
loop_
_entity.id
_entity.type
_entity.pdbx_description
1 polymer ?
#
loop_
_entity_poly.entity_id
_entity_poly.type
_entity_poly.pdbx_seq_one_letter_code
_entity_poly.pdbx_strand_id
1 'polypeptide(L)'
;MGQSPDFTSINYDDVTFDAVDEATWRKQVEAETGMSVEDLAWKTMEQIDVKPLYTQADLAGLEHLGYYSGLPPFLRGPYETMYVTRPWTVRQYAGFSTAEESNAFYRRNLAAGQKGLSVAFDLATHRGYDSSHPRVVGDVGKAGVAIDSILDMKILFD
;
A
#
# COMPACT_ATOMS: atom_id res chain seq x y z
N MET A 1 49.62 -17.83 -16.58
CA MET A 1 48.42 -18.44 -15.98
C MET A 1 48.17 -17.72 -14.67
N GLY A 2 47.12 -16.88 -14.60
CA GLY A 2 46.79 -16.18 -13.35
C GLY A 2 46.34 -17.20 -12.30
N GLN A 3 46.90 -17.11 -11.09
CA GLN A 3 46.43 -17.94 -9.97
C GLN A 3 44.96 -17.66 -9.73
N SER A 4 44.14 -18.71 -9.71
CA SER A 4 42.78 -18.62 -9.20
C SER A 4 42.86 -18.40 -7.69
N PRO A 5 42.18 -17.39 -7.14
CA PRO A 5 42.17 -17.14 -5.70
C PRO A 5 41.49 -18.30 -4.96
N ASP A 6 42.04 -18.65 -3.79
CA ASP A 6 41.46 -19.66 -2.89
C ASP A 6 40.56 -18.96 -1.86
N PHE A 7 39.26 -18.92 -2.14
CA PHE A 7 38.27 -18.29 -1.28
C PHE A 7 38.04 -19.00 0.06
N THR A 8 38.59 -20.21 0.27
CA THR A 8 38.56 -20.86 1.59
C THR A 8 39.55 -20.24 2.58
N SER A 9 40.51 -19.47 2.06
CA SER A 9 41.58 -18.81 2.83
C SER A 9 41.37 -17.31 3.03
N ILE A 10 40.31 -16.73 2.45
CA ILE A 10 39.99 -15.30 2.51
C ILE A 10 38.81 -15.11 3.45
N ASN A 11 38.99 -14.32 4.51
CA ASN A 11 37.89 -13.92 5.38
C ASN A 11 37.07 -12.81 4.71
N TYR A 12 35.75 -12.90 4.80
CA TYR A 12 34.83 -11.90 4.25
C TYR A 12 35.08 -10.51 4.86
N ASP A 13 35.40 -10.46 6.16
CA ASP A 13 35.60 -9.21 6.88
C ASP A 13 36.90 -8.48 6.51
N ASP A 14 37.85 -9.17 5.85
CA ASP A 14 39.13 -8.59 5.41
C ASP A 14 39.03 -7.91 4.05
N VAL A 15 37.88 -8.02 3.36
CA VAL A 15 37.65 -7.40 2.06
C VAL A 15 37.15 -5.97 2.25
N THR A 16 38.02 -5.01 1.99
CA THR A 16 37.66 -3.58 2.00
C THR A 16 37.40 -3.08 0.59
N PHE A 17 36.35 -2.28 0.43
CA PHE A 17 36.09 -1.52 -0.78
C PHE A 17 36.21 -0.03 -0.46
N ASP A 18 36.92 0.70 -1.31
CA ASP A 18 37.00 2.16 -1.16
C ASP A 18 35.61 2.77 -1.39
N ALA A 19 35.19 3.64 -0.48
CA ALA A 19 33.97 4.41 -0.65
C ALA A 19 34.17 5.41 -1.80
N VAL A 20 33.29 5.36 -2.80
CA VAL A 20 33.23 6.40 -3.84
C VAL A 20 32.45 7.58 -3.29
N ASP A 21 33.04 8.78 -3.34
CA ASP A 21 32.36 9.99 -2.88
C ASP A 21 31.26 10.43 -3.86
N GLU A 22 30.28 11.17 -3.33
CA GLU A 22 29.14 11.66 -4.12
C GLU A 22 29.58 12.56 -5.29
N ALA A 23 30.70 13.29 -5.12
CA ALA A 23 31.24 14.17 -6.15
C ALA A 23 31.73 13.37 -7.38
N THR A 24 32.39 12.23 -7.15
CA THR A 24 32.84 11.33 -8.21
C THR A 24 31.65 10.72 -8.93
N TRP A 25 30.63 10.30 -8.19
CA TRP A 25 29.39 9.78 -8.76
C TRP A 25 28.67 10.84 -9.62
N ARG A 26 28.52 12.08 -9.15
CA ARG A 26 27.90 13.19 -9.91
C ARG A 26 28.59 13.43 -11.25
N LYS A 27 29.92 13.45 -11.25
CA LYS A 27 30.72 13.61 -12.48
C LYS A 27 30.50 12.47 -13.47
N GLN A 28 30.37 11.23 -12.98
CA GLN A 28 30.10 10.08 -13.83
C GLN A 28 28.71 10.16 -14.45
N VAL A 29 27.68 10.52 -13.67
CA VAL A 29 26.32 10.71 -14.16
C VAL A 29 26.27 11.78 -15.25
N GLU A 30 26.91 12.92 -15.03
CA GLU A 30 27.00 13.99 -16.03
C GLU A 30 27.73 13.52 -17.31
N ALA A 31 28.84 12.78 -17.16
CA ALA A 31 29.60 12.27 -18.29
C ALA A 31 28.83 11.23 -19.12
N GLU A 32 28.00 10.41 -18.48
CA GLU A 32 27.23 9.35 -19.14
C GLU A 32 25.92 9.85 -19.75
N THR A 33 25.23 10.78 -19.07
CA THR A 33 23.88 11.23 -19.45
C THR A 33 23.87 12.57 -20.18
N GLY A 34 24.91 13.38 -20.00
CA GLY A 34 24.95 14.78 -20.48
C GLY A 34 24.03 15.73 -19.69
N MET A 35 23.48 15.30 -18.56
CA MET A 35 22.56 16.08 -17.71
C MET A 35 23.11 16.17 -16.28
N SER A 36 22.82 17.28 -15.58
CA SER A 36 23.14 17.38 -14.16
C SER A 36 22.21 16.48 -13.32
N VAL A 37 22.62 16.17 -12.09
CA VAL A 37 21.79 15.39 -11.15
C VAL A 37 20.48 16.12 -10.83
N GLU A 38 20.50 17.44 -10.82
CA GLU A 38 19.33 18.30 -10.61
C GLU A 38 18.37 18.23 -11.80
N ASP A 39 18.88 18.19 -13.04
CA ASP A 39 18.04 18.03 -14.24
C ASP A 39 17.36 16.66 -14.30
N LEU A 40 17.96 15.66 -13.65
CA LEU A 40 17.44 14.30 -13.54
C LEU A 40 16.41 14.13 -12.43
N ALA A 41 16.12 15.16 -11.64
CA ALA A 41 15.12 15.08 -10.59
C ALA A 41 13.71 14.88 -11.18
N TRP A 42 12.99 13.90 -10.66
CA TRP A 42 11.60 13.67 -11.05
C TRP A 42 10.67 14.59 -10.26
N LYS A 43 10.04 15.56 -10.95
CA LYS A 43 8.96 16.37 -10.36
C LYS A 43 7.69 15.53 -10.24
N THR A 44 7.30 15.19 -9.02
CA THR A 44 6.02 14.49 -8.78
C THR A 44 4.84 15.46 -8.90
N MET A 45 3.63 14.91 -8.95
CA MET A 45 2.39 15.71 -8.97
C MET A 45 2.19 16.52 -7.68
N GLU A 46 2.79 16.07 -6.58
CA GLU A 46 2.84 16.77 -5.28
C GLU A 46 3.85 17.93 -5.28
N GLN A 47 4.50 18.19 -6.41
CA GLN A 47 5.52 19.23 -6.58
C GLN A 47 6.80 18.96 -5.76
N ILE A 48 7.09 17.70 -5.47
CA ILE A 48 8.33 17.27 -4.80
C ILE A 48 9.35 16.86 -5.85
N ASP A 49 10.57 17.38 -5.73
CA ASP A 49 11.69 16.99 -6.58
C ASP A 49 12.33 15.73 -6.01
N VAL A 50 12.05 14.57 -6.63
CA VAL A 50 12.64 13.30 -6.21
C VAL A 50 14.03 13.19 -6.83
N LYS A 51 15.06 13.25 -5.98
CA LYS A 51 16.46 13.05 -6.36
C LYS A 51 16.67 11.64 -6.93
N PRO A 52 17.56 11.44 -7.91
CA PRO A 52 17.88 10.13 -8.45
C PRO A 52 18.71 9.25 -7.48
N LEU A 53 19.28 9.85 -6.43
CA LEU A 53 20.01 9.17 -5.35
C LEU A 53 19.72 9.88 -4.02
N TYR A 54 19.55 9.09 -2.96
CA TYR A 54 19.50 9.56 -1.58
C TYR A 54 20.58 8.86 -0.77
N THR A 55 21.21 9.59 0.16
CA THR A 55 22.32 9.13 0.99
C THR A 55 22.04 9.36 2.47
N GLN A 56 22.99 8.96 3.33
CA GLN A 56 22.93 9.28 4.76
C GLN A 56 22.87 10.80 5.01
N ALA A 57 23.44 11.63 4.12
CA ALA A 57 23.37 13.08 4.26
C ALA A 57 21.92 13.61 4.16
N ASP A 58 21.06 12.94 3.39
CA ASP A 58 19.64 13.31 3.26
C ASP A 58 18.80 12.98 4.51
N LEU A 59 19.37 12.20 5.45
CA LEU A 59 18.75 11.95 6.75
C LEU A 59 19.02 13.07 7.77
N ALA A 60 19.93 14.00 7.46
CA ALA A 60 20.31 15.08 8.35
C ALA A 60 19.10 16.01 8.64
N GLY A 61 18.84 16.25 9.92
CA GLY A 61 17.73 17.12 10.35
C GLY A 61 16.34 16.47 10.30
N LEU A 62 16.22 15.20 9.92
CA LEU A 62 14.94 14.49 10.01
C LEU A 62 14.60 14.19 11.48
N GLU A 63 13.57 14.85 12.00
CA GLU A 63 13.15 14.71 13.39
C GLU A 63 12.55 13.33 13.71
N HIS A 64 12.06 12.61 12.69
CA HIS A 64 11.23 11.43 12.87
C HIS A 64 11.99 10.08 12.97
N LEU A 65 13.32 10.09 12.88
CA LEU A 65 14.12 8.87 12.83
C LEU A 65 14.17 8.10 14.15
N GLY A 66 14.05 8.81 15.28
CA GLY A 66 14.16 8.25 16.63
C GLY A 66 12.87 7.71 17.25
N TYR A 67 11.74 7.72 16.53
CA TYR A 67 10.45 7.31 17.08
C TYR A 67 10.28 5.79 17.11
N TYR A 68 9.39 5.34 17.99
CA TYR A 68 8.98 3.94 18.13
C TYR A 68 7.52 3.77 17.66
N SER A 69 7.18 2.59 17.17
CA SER A 69 5.79 2.21 16.86
C SER A 69 4.95 2.13 18.14
N GLY A 70 3.65 2.43 18.04
CA GLY A 70 2.73 2.37 19.18
C GLY A 70 2.80 3.55 20.17
N LEU A 71 3.70 4.51 19.95
CA LEU A 71 3.81 5.71 20.79
C LEU A 71 3.56 6.98 19.96
N PRO A 72 2.89 8.01 20.51
CA PRO A 72 2.70 9.29 19.82
C PRO A 72 4.03 9.88 19.32
N PRO A 73 4.05 10.51 18.13
CA PRO A 73 2.95 10.79 17.21
C PRO A 73 2.72 9.67 16.18
N PHE A 74 3.13 8.43 16.47
CA PHE A 74 2.81 7.22 15.70
C PHE A 74 3.40 7.17 14.28
N LEU A 75 4.52 7.86 14.04
CA LEU A 75 5.17 7.92 12.72
C LEU A 75 5.63 6.55 12.19
N ARG A 76 5.81 5.57 13.09
CA ARG A 76 6.17 4.19 12.74
C ARG A 76 5.02 3.20 12.88
N GLY A 77 3.81 3.71 13.06
CA GLY A 77 2.57 2.95 13.14
C GLY A 77 1.89 3.03 14.52
N PRO A 78 0.57 2.75 14.57
CA PRO A 78 -0.26 2.96 15.75
C PRO A 78 -0.14 1.88 16.83
N TYR A 79 0.52 0.75 16.57
CA TYR A 79 0.64 -0.38 17.50
C TYR A 79 2.11 -0.76 17.71
N GLU A 80 2.48 -1.19 18.91
CA GLU A 80 3.87 -1.44 19.32
C GLU A 80 4.54 -2.51 18.45
N THR A 81 3.85 -3.61 18.19
CA THR A 81 4.38 -4.74 17.41
C THR A 81 4.01 -4.71 15.93
N MET A 82 3.17 -3.76 15.51
CA MET A 82 2.59 -3.69 14.17
C MET A 82 2.18 -5.07 13.63
N TYR A 83 2.81 -5.53 12.55
CA TYR A 83 2.45 -6.76 11.85
C TYR A 83 3.22 -8.00 12.31
N VAL A 84 4.12 -7.88 13.30
CA VAL A 84 4.91 -9.02 13.81
C VAL A 84 4.01 -10.09 14.41
N THR A 85 2.97 -9.70 15.16
CA THR A 85 2.05 -10.63 15.83
C THR A 85 0.69 -10.72 15.14
N ARG A 86 0.22 -9.65 14.50
CA ARG A 86 -1.07 -9.59 13.84
C ARG A 86 -0.97 -8.83 12.52
N PRO A 87 -1.07 -9.48 11.35
CA PRO A 87 -1.03 -8.79 10.07
C PRO A 87 -2.25 -7.87 9.90
N TRP A 88 -2.21 -6.99 8.91
CA TRP A 88 -3.39 -6.20 8.53
C TRP A 88 -4.57 -7.11 8.15
N THR A 89 -5.78 -6.60 8.32
CA THR A 89 -6.98 -7.37 7.98
C THR A 89 -7.17 -7.35 6.47
N VAL A 90 -7.20 -8.53 5.85
CA VAL A 90 -7.70 -8.66 4.47
C VAL A 90 -9.20 -8.42 4.48
N ARG A 91 -9.59 -7.24 3.97
CA ARG A 91 -10.97 -6.75 3.94
C ARG A 91 -11.33 -6.34 2.52
N GLN A 92 -11.81 -7.30 1.73
CA GLN A 92 -12.25 -7.03 0.37
C GLN A 92 -13.58 -6.28 0.40
N TYR A 93 -13.66 -5.18 -0.35
CA TYR A 93 -14.90 -4.48 -0.62
C TYR A 93 -15.69 -5.25 -1.68
N ALA A 94 -16.91 -5.65 -1.33
CA ALA A 94 -17.72 -6.52 -2.16
C ALA A 94 -19.21 -6.28 -1.92
N GLY A 95 -20.00 -6.57 -2.94
CA GLY A 95 -21.45 -6.45 -2.94
C GLY A 95 -21.89 -6.23 -4.37
N PHE A 96 -22.80 -7.06 -4.87
CA PHE A 96 -23.41 -6.88 -6.18
C PHE A 96 -24.80 -7.51 -6.18
N SER A 97 -25.74 -6.94 -6.94
CA SER A 97 -27.07 -7.50 -7.15
C SER A 97 -27.88 -7.60 -5.84
N THR A 98 -28.29 -8.80 -5.42
CA THR A 98 -29.19 -9.01 -4.27
C THR A 98 -28.45 -9.34 -2.96
N ALA A 99 -29.18 -9.31 -1.85
CA ALA A 99 -28.65 -9.64 -0.54
C ALA A 99 -28.20 -11.11 -0.43
N GLU A 100 -28.92 -12.04 -1.06
CA GLU A 100 -28.60 -13.47 -1.10
C GLU A 100 -27.31 -13.74 -1.87
N GLU A 101 -27.17 -13.15 -3.07
CA GLU A 101 -25.99 -13.34 -3.91
C GLU A 101 -24.74 -12.75 -3.24
N SER A 102 -24.90 -11.59 -2.60
CA SER A 102 -23.86 -10.95 -1.81
C SER A 102 -23.47 -11.79 -0.58
N ASN A 103 -24.43 -12.33 0.18
CA ASN A 103 -24.17 -13.23 1.31
C ASN A 103 -23.41 -14.49 0.88
N ALA A 104 -23.87 -15.16 -0.18
CA ALA A 104 -23.21 -16.34 -0.73
C ALA A 104 -21.78 -16.03 -1.21
N PHE A 105 -21.55 -14.84 -1.77
CA PHE A 105 -20.22 -14.37 -2.12
C PHE A 105 -19.33 -14.12 -0.88
N TYR A 106 -19.87 -13.47 0.15
CA TYR A 106 -19.14 -13.24 1.41
C TYR A 106 -18.70 -14.54 2.07
N ARG A 107 -19.61 -15.52 2.18
CA ARG A 107 -19.31 -16.83 2.76
C ARG A 107 -18.20 -17.57 2.00
N ARG A 108 -18.24 -17.54 0.66
CA ARG A 108 -17.17 -18.11 -0.17
C ARG A 108 -15.82 -17.43 0.10
N ASN A 109 -15.79 -16.11 0.18
CA ASN A 109 -14.53 -15.42 0.45
C ASN A 109 -13.99 -15.66 1.86
N LEU A 110 -14.88 -15.72 2.87
CA LEU A 110 -14.50 -16.08 4.23
C LEU A 110 -13.88 -17.47 4.27
N ALA A 111 -14.49 -18.45 3.60
CA ALA A 111 -13.94 -19.80 3.45
C ALA A 111 -12.59 -19.82 2.71
N ALA A 112 -12.36 -18.86 1.80
CA ALA A 112 -11.10 -18.67 1.09
C ALA A 112 -10.06 -17.81 1.84
N GLY A 113 -10.32 -17.42 3.10
CA GLY A 113 -9.35 -16.73 3.96
C GLY A 113 -9.51 -15.21 4.08
N GLN A 114 -10.56 -14.61 3.52
CA GLN A 114 -10.95 -13.23 3.87
C GLN A 114 -11.27 -13.15 5.36
N LYS A 115 -10.82 -12.09 6.05
CA LYS A 115 -10.99 -11.95 7.51
C LYS A 115 -12.03 -10.92 7.91
N GLY A 116 -12.25 -9.89 7.10
CA GLY A 116 -13.25 -8.86 7.36
C GLY A 116 -14.18 -8.68 6.16
N LEU A 117 -15.49 -8.54 6.41
CA LEU A 117 -16.46 -8.17 5.38
C LEU A 117 -16.50 -6.65 5.19
N SER A 118 -16.78 -6.20 3.98
CA SER A 118 -17.02 -4.79 3.67
C SER A 118 -18.03 -4.71 2.54
N VAL A 119 -19.16 -4.05 2.80
CA VAL A 119 -20.37 -4.11 1.97
C VAL A 119 -20.40 -2.93 1.01
N ALA A 120 -20.55 -3.21 -0.28
CA ALA A 120 -20.85 -2.22 -1.30
C ALA A 120 -22.37 -2.10 -1.48
N PHE A 121 -22.93 -0.93 -1.23
CA PHE A 121 -24.35 -0.64 -1.45
C PHE A 121 -24.59 -0.10 -2.86
N ASP A 122 -25.80 -0.30 -3.39
CA ASP A 122 -26.18 0.32 -4.65
C ASP A 122 -26.43 1.83 -4.53
N LEU A 123 -26.56 2.52 -5.66
CA LEU A 123 -26.71 3.97 -5.68
C LEU A 123 -28.07 4.43 -5.12
N ALA A 124 -29.11 3.60 -5.21
CA ALA A 124 -30.43 3.88 -4.63
C ALA A 124 -30.34 3.96 -3.10
N THR A 125 -29.79 2.91 -2.48
CA THR A 125 -29.52 2.78 -1.04
C THR A 125 -28.63 3.92 -0.55
N HIS A 126 -27.53 4.21 -1.27
CA HIS A 126 -26.61 5.31 -0.93
C HIS A 126 -27.30 6.68 -0.87
N ARG A 127 -28.33 6.89 -1.70
CA ARG A 127 -29.06 8.16 -1.82
C ARG A 127 -30.39 8.18 -1.05
N GLY A 128 -30.69 7.12 -0.30
CA GLY A 128 -31.88 7.02 0.54
C GLY A 128 -33.19 6.80 -0.22
N TYR A 129 -33.15 6.10 -1.36
CA TYR A 129 -34.34 5.65 -2.07
C TYR A 129 -34.57 4.17 -1.86
N ASP A 130 -35.83 3.79 -1.58
CA ASP A 130 -36.27 2.40 -1.71
C ASP A 130 -36.21 1.97 -3.17
N SER A 131 -35.99 0.67 -3.39
CA SER A 131 -35.88 0.05 -4.71
C SER A 131 -37.12 0.23 -5.59
N SER A 132 -38.29 0.44 -4.98
CA SER A 132 -39.53 0.74 -5.71
C SER A 132 -39.63 2.18 -6.24
N HIS A 133 -38.71 3.07 -5.87
CA HIS A 133 -38.80 4.47 -6.22
C HIS A 133 -38.59 4.67 -7.74
N PRO A 134 -39.51 5.33 -8.48
CA PRO A 134 -39.46 5.39 -9.94
C PRO A 134 -38.18 6.00 -10.54
N ARG A 135 -37.49 6.85 -9.79
CA ARG A 135 -36.24 7.51 -10.22
C ARG A 135 -35.00 6.62 -10.21
N VAL A 136 -35.04 5.45 -9.57
CA VAL A 136 -33.83 4.63 -9.32
C VAL A 136 -33.93 3.22 -9.89
N VAL A 137 -34.98 2.89 -10.65
CA VAL A 137 -35.19 1.55 -11.24
C VAL A 137 -33.97 1.07 -12.04
N GLY A 138 -33.23 1.99 -12.68
CA GLY A 138 -32.00 1.68 -13.41
C GLY A 138 -30.76 1.44 -12.54
N ASP A 139 -30.79 1.88 -11.28
CA ASP A 139 -29.67 1.88 -10.34
C ASP A 139 -29.72 0.72 -9.34
N VAL A 140 -30.92 0.15 -9.10
CA VAL A 140 -31.14 -0.92 -8.12
C VAL A 140 -30.25 -2.13 -8.40
N GLY A 141 -29.43 -2.51 -7.42
CA GLY A 141 -28.56 -3.68 -7.45
C GLY A 141 -27.40 -3.63 -8.46
N LYS A 142 -27.14 -2.47 -9.11
CA LYS A 142 -26.13 -2.38 -10.19
C LYS A 142 -24.70 -2.18 -9.69
N ALA A 143 -24.52 -1.27 -8.74
CA ALA A 143 -23.21 -0.89 -8.21
C ALA A 143 -22.88 -1.56 -6.86
N GLY A 144 -23.84 -2.28 -6.29
CA GLY A 144 -23.76 -2.88 -4.96
C GLY A 144 -25.05 -3.64 -4.63
N VAL A 145 -25.17 -4.08 -3.38
CA VAL A 145 -26.39 -4.71 -2.88
C VAL A 145 -27.49 -3.67 -2.66
N ALA A 146 -28.72 -3.98 -3.08
CA ALA A 146 -29.91 -3.19 -2.77
C ALA A 146 -30.38 -3.49 -1.34
N ILE A 147 -30.61 -2.46 -0.52
CA ILE A 147 -31.13 -2.59 0.85
C ILE A 147 -32.25 -1.56 1.05
N ASP A 148 -33.46 -2.06 1.25
CA ASP A 148 -34.62 -1.22 1.52
C ASP A 148 -34.99 -1.26 3.02
N SER A 149 -34.71 -2.39 3.68
CA SER A 149 -35.19 -2.64 5.03
C SER A 149 -34.32 -3.58 5.84
N ILE A 150 -34.77 -3.86 7.07
CA ILE A 150 -34.17 -4.88 7.93
C ILE A 150 -34.27 -6.30 7.33
N LEU A 151 -35.22 -6.54 6.42
CA LEU A 151 -35.36 -7.85 5.79
C LEU A 151 -34.13 -8.18 4.94
N ASP A 152 -33.66 -7.22 4.16
CA ASP A 152 -32.49 -7.40 3.29
C ASP A 152 -31.22 -7.56 4.10
N MET A 153 -31.07 -6.76 5.17
CA MET A 153 -29.92 -6.88 6.08
C MET A 153 -29.88 -8.22 6.82
N LYS A 154 -31.04 -8.79 7.17
CA LYS A 154 -31.11 -10.14 7.75
C LYS A 154 -30.59 -11.18 6.76
N ILE A 155 -31.00 -11.08 5.50
CA ILE A 155 -30.55 -12.00 4.45
C ILE A 155 -29.05 -11.82 4.18
N LEU A 156 -28.58 -10.58 4.14
CA LEU A 156 -27.19 -10.24 3.84
C LEU A 156 -26.20 -10.87 4.85
N PHE A 157 -26.61 -11.00 6.11
CA PHE A 157 -25.78 -11.49 7.20
C PHE A 157 -26.26 -12.82 7.81
N ASP A 158 -27.15 -13.54 7.12
CA ASP A 158 -27.52 -14.91 7.49
C ASP A 158 -26.31 -15.85 7.44
#